data_AF-A0A9Q0Z7X9-F1
#
_entry.id   AF-A0A9Q0Z7X9-F1
#
_cell.length_a   1.000
_cell.length_b   1.000
_cell.length_c   1.000
_cell.angle_alpha   90.00
_cell.angle_beta   90.00
_cell.angle_gamma   90.00
#
_symmetry.space_group_name_H-M   'P 1'
#
loop_
_entity.id
_entity.type
_entity.pdbx_description
1 polymer ?
#
loop_
_entity_poly.entity_id
_entity_poly.type
_entity_poly.pdbx_seq_one_letter_code
_entity_poly.pdbx_strand_id
1 'polypeptide(L)'
;MWNQLSVPSGNLYAWDSKSTYIHDPSYFKSMTMSPLGPHGVKDAYCLLNFGDSITTDHISPAGSIHKDNPAARYLMERGVDRRDVNSYGSRHGNEEVMARSTVANIRIVNKLLGGEVGPKTIHISIGEKLSVFDASMRYKSEGHDTIILAGTEYGSGSSRDWAAKGPKLLDESSDSQEF
;
A
#
# COMPACT_ATOMS: atom_id res chain seq x y z
N MET A 1 -11.94 32.17 3.77
CA MET A 1 -10.84 31.19 3.91
C MET A 1 -10.61 30.35 2.66
N TRP A 2 -11.62 29.97 1.87
CA TRP A 2 -11.39 29.30 0.56
C TRP A 2 -10.75 30.23 -0.49
N ASN A 3 -11.36 31.40 -0.74
CA ASN A 3 -10.88 32.37 -1.74
C ASN A 3 -9.52 33.01 -1.42
N GLN A 4 -8.92 32.69 -0.28
CA GLN A 4 -7.62 33.22 0.17
C GLN A 4 -6.47 32.24 -0.07
N LEU A 5 -6.74 31.03 -0.55
CA LEU A 5 -5.71 30.05 -0.89
C LEU A 5 -4.93 30.53 -2.11
N SER A 6 -3.61 30.62 -1.97
CA SER A 6 -2.71 30.88 -3.09
C SER A 6 -2.57 29.63 -3.94
N VAL A 7 -2.70 29.76 -5.26
CA VAL A 7 -2.56 28.65 -6.22
C VAL A 7 -1.43 28.98 -7.19
N PRO A 8 -0.48 28.07 -7.45
CA PRO A 8 0.57 28.27 -8.43
C PRO A 8 -0.01 28.51 -9.83
N SER A 9 0.62 29.37 -10.63
CA SER A 9 0.30 29.54 -12.04
C SER A 9 1.07 28.50 -12.88
N GLY A 10 0.38 27.68 -13.67
CA GLY A 10 1.01 26.73 -14.58
C GLY A 10 0.09 25.58 -14.97
N ASN A 11 0.46 24.84 -16.02
CA ASN A 11 -0.28 23.67 -16.49
C ASN A 11 0.23 22.35 -15.88
N LEU A 12 1.43 22.35 -15.31
CA LEU A 12 2.04 21.20 -14.65
C LEU A 12 2.09 21.44 -13.14
N TYR A 13 1.80 20.39 -12.36
CA TYR A 13 1.86 20.45 -10.91
C TYR A 13 3.32 20.51 -10.43
N ALA A 14 3.65 21.48 -9.60
CA ALA A 14 4.96 21.61 -9.00
C ALA A 14 5.07 20.67 -7.78
N TRP A 15 5.53 19.45 -8.01
CA TRP A 15 5.74 18.46 -6.95
C TRP A 15 6.72 18.97 -5.89
N ASP A 16 6.30 18.91 -4.62
CA ASP A 16 7.16 19.21 -3.47
C ASP A 16 7.65 17.90 -2.86
N SER A 17 8.96 17.65 -2.94
CA SER A 17 9.60 16.44 -2.40
C SER A 17 9.53 16.34 -0.87
N LYS A 18 9.22 17.44 -0.17
CA LYS A 18 9.01 17.47 1.28
C LYS A 18 7.55 17.23 1.67
N SER A 19 6.63 17.23 0.70
CA SER A 19 5.21 17.03 0.97
C SER A 19 4.93 15.62 1.48
N THR A 20 4.21 15.54 2.60
CA THR A 20 3.71 14.27 3.15
C THR A 20 2.24 14.02 2.79
N TYR A 21 1.64 14.88 1.96
CA TYR A 21 0.24 14.78 1.53
C TYR A 21 0.07 14.47 0.04
N ILE A 22 0.89 15.09 -0.80
CA ILE A 22 0.84 14.95 -2.26
C ILE A 22 2.23 14.52 -2.73
N HIS A 23 2.33 13.33 -3.33
CA HIS A 23 3.56 12.74 -3.82
C HIS A 23 3.44 12.42 -5.32
N ASP A 24 4.52 12.59 -6.07
CA ASP A 24 4.59 12.24 -7.49
C ASP A 24 4.59 10.71 -7.67
N PRO A 25 3.49 10.11 -8.18
CA PRO A 25 3.34 8.68 -8.11
C PRO A 25 4.18 7.92 -9.13
N SER A 26 4.59 6.70 -8.80
CA SER A 26 5.48 5.88 -9.63
C SER A 26 4.79 5.17 -10.81
N TYR A 27 3.45 5.20 -10.90
CA TYR A 27 2.67 4.41 -11.86
C TYR A 27 3.11 4.53 -13.33
N PHE A 28 3.66 5.68 -13.71
CA PHE A 28 4.00 5.99 -15.10
C PHE A 28 5.52 6.06 -15.36
N LYS A 29 6.36 5.83 -14.34
CA LYS A 29 7.82 6.04 -14.45
C LYS A 29 8.48 5.13 -15.48
N SER A 30 7.98 3.91 -15.65
CA SER A 30 8.48 2.92 -16.62
C SER A 30 7.57 2.76 -17.84
N MET A 31 6.64 3.69 -18.07
CA MET A 31 5.69 3.58 -19.18
C MET A 31 6.35 3.87 -20.53
N THR A 32 6.28 2.90 -21.43
CA THR A 32 6.76 3.01 -22.81
C THR A 32 5.60 3.21 -23.79
N MET A 33 5.89 3.80 -24.96
CA MET A 33 4.86 4.03 -26.01
C MET A 33 4.27 2.72 -26.55
N SER A 34 5.08 1.65 -26.59
CA SER A 34 4.62 0.29 -26.88
C SER A 34 4.46 -0.45 -25.56
N PRO A 35 3.26 -0.95 -25.22
CA PRO A 35 3.05 -1.67 -23.97
C PRO A 35 3.86 -2.96 -23.97
N LEU A 36 4.50 -3.25 -22.84
CA LEU A 36 5.07 -4.57 -22.60
C LEU A 36 3.92 -5.59 -22.53
N GLY A 37 4.14 -6.77 -23.11
CA GLY A 37 3.19 -7.88 -22.99
C GLY A 37 2.99 -8.30 -21.52
N PRO A 38 1.98 -9.14 -21.22
CA PRO A 38 1.81 -9.67 -19.87
C PRO A 38 3.08 -10.44 -19.45
N HIS A 39 3.54 -10.20 -18.22
CA HIS A 39 4.54 -11.06 -17.60
C HIS A 39 3.85 -12.28 -17.00
N GLY A 40 4.54 -13.42 -17.01
CA GLY A 40 4.10 -14.61 -16.28
C GLY A 40 4.36 -14.43 -14.79
N VAL A 41 3.47 -14.99 -13.96
CA VAL A 41 3.71 -15.15 -12.52
C VAL A 41 4.33 -16.52 -12.30
N LYS A 42 5.46 -16.60 -11.61
CA LYS A 42 6.21 -17.86 -11.43
C LYS A 42 6.69 -18.02 -9.99
N ASP A 43 6.49 -19.22 -9.44
CA ASP A 43 6.97 -19.60 -8.10
C ASP A 43 6.56 -18.61 -7.00
N ALA A 44 5.36 -18.02 -7.14
CA ALA A 44 4.87 -16.95 -6.28
C ALA A 44 4.54 -17.42 -4.86
N TYR A 45 4.82 -16.56 -3.88
CA TYR A 45 4.45 -16.78 -2.49
C TYR A 45 3.04 -16.26 -2.20
N CYS A 46 2.30 -16.98 -1.36
CA CYS A 46 1.05 -16.48 -0.80
C CYS A 46 1.38 -15.43 0.28
N LEU A 47 1.21 -14.14 -0.05
CA LEU A 47 1.42 -13.04 0.89
C LEU A 47 0.29 -12.97 1.92
N LEU A 48 -0.94 -13.24 1.49
CA LEU A 48 -2.16 -13.17 2.30
C LEU A 48 -3.10 -14.31 1.93
N ASN A 49 -3.69 -14.94 2.95
CA ASN A 49 -4.73 -15.94 2.77
C ASN A 49 -5.96 -15.55 3.59
N PHE A 50 -7.04 -15.18 2.93
CA PHE A 50 -8.25 -14.66 3.55
C PHE A 50 -9.42 -15.65 3.57
N GLY A 51 -10.39 -15.33 4.43
CA GLY A 51 -11.73 -15.89 4.38
C GLY A 51 -12.62 -15.21 3.36
N ASP A 52 -13.92 -15.36 3.57
CA ASP A 52 -14.98 -14.71 2.81
C ASP A 52 -15.16 -13.24 3.24
N SER A 53 -15.88 -12.48 2.42
CA SER A 53 -16.40 -11.13 2.72
C SER A 53 -15.34 -10.12 3.18
N ILE A 54 -14.13 -10.18 2.60
CA ILE A 54 -13.11 -9.15 2.79
C ILE A 54 -13.53 -7.88 2.05
N THR A 55 -14.01 -6.89 2.80
CA THR A 55 -14.40 -5.60 2.23
C THR A 55 -13.22 -4.72 1.80
N THR A 56 -13.49 -3.71 0.97
CA THR A 56 -12.50 -2.68 0.59
C THR A 56 -11.98 -1.85 1.77
N ASP A 57 -12.70 -1.75 2.89
CA ASP A 57 -12.20 -1.08 4.11
C ASP A 57 -11.17 -1.93 4.86
N HIS A 58 -11.21 -3.25 4.70
CA HIS A 58 -10.12 -4.10 5.17
C HIS A 58 -8.85 -3.91 4.34
N ILE A 59 -9.00 -3.81 3.02
CA ILE A 59 -7.87 -3.68 2.07
C ILE A 59 -7.28 -2.27 2.12
N SER A 60 -8.13 -1.24 2.18
CA SER A 60 -7.76 0.18 2.19
C SER A 60 -8.55 0.92 3.28
N PRO A 61 -8.10 0.87 4.55
CA PRO A 61 -8.77 1.55 5.65
C PRO A 61 -8.73 3.08 5.45
N ALA A 62 -9.73 3.81 5.96
CA ALA A 62 -9.80 5.27 5.87
C ALA A 62 -9.62 5.98 7.23
N GLY A 63 -9.65 5.23 8.34
CA GLY A 63 -9.58 5.77 9.69
C GLY A 63 -8.21 6.30 10.10
N SER A 64 -8.02 6.53 11.41
CA SER A 64 -6.74 6.98 11.96
C SER A 64 -5.62 5.97 11.71
N ILE A 65 -4.44 6.47 11.38
CA ILE A 65 -3.24 5.63 11.21
C ILE A 65 -2.79 5.13 12.59
N HIS A 66 -2.65 3.82 12.75
CA HIS A 66 -2.23 3.24 14.01
C HIS A 66 -0.73 3.52 14.27
N LYS A 67 -0.35 3.77 15.53
CA LYS A 67 1.05 4.13 15.90
C LYS A 67 2.09 3.09 15.47
N ASP A 68 1.71 1.82 15.44
CA ASP A 68 2.60 0.70 15.12
C ASP A 68 2.58 0.35 13.61
N ASN A 69 1.83 1.11 12.80
CA ASN A 69 1.74 0.89 11.37
C ASN A 69 3.01 1.43 10.64
N PRO A 70 3.51 0.76 9.58
CA PRO A 70 4.63 1.25 8.79
C PRO A 70 4.46 2.68 8.25
N ALA A 71 3.24 3.10 7.90
CA ALA A 71 2.93 4.45 7.45
C ALA A 71 3.16 5.50 8.54
N ALA A 72 2.85 5.20 9.81
CA ALA A 72 3.14 6.10 10.92
C ALA A 72 4.66 6.28 11.08
N ARG A 73 5.43 5.19 10.99
CA ARG A 73 6.90 5.22 11.04
C ARG A 73 7.47 6.09 9.93
N TYR A 74 7.02 5.87 8.69
CA TYR A 74 7.41 6.65 7.51
C TYR A 74 7.14 8.16 7.67
N LEU A 75 5.99 8.53 8.23
CA LEU A 75 5.62 9.93 8.46
C LEU A 75 6.48 10.57 9.56
N MET A 76 6.71 9.86 10.66
CA MET A 76 7.55 10.34 11.76
C MET A 76 9.01 10.51 11.34
N GLU A 77 9.56 9.60 10.53
CA GLU A 77 10.90 9.73 9.94
C GLU A 77 11.04 10.97 9.04
N ARG A 78 9.92 11.50 8.53
CA ARG A 78 9.84 12.75 7.76
C ARG A 78 9.49 13.98 8.59
N GLY A 79 9.57 13.86 9.92
CA GLY A 79 9.35 14.96 10.85
C GLY A 79 7.89 15.31 11.10
N VAL A 80 6.94 14.44 10.74
CA VAL A 80 5.53 14.63 11.10
C VAL A 80 5.33 14.25 12.57
N ASP A 81 4.87 15.20 13.36
CA ASP A 81 4.52 14.96 14.76
C ASP A 81 3.41 13.91 14.89
N ARG A 82 3.45 13.12 15.96
CA ARG A 82 2.49 12.02 16.19
C ARG A 82 1.02 12.48 16.16
N ARG A 83 0.73 13.69 16.64
CA ARG A 83 -0.63 14.27 16.63
C ARG A 83 -1.10 14.66 15.23
N ASP A 84 -0.15 14.85 14.30
CA ASP A 84 -0.36 15.36 12.94
C ASP A 84 -0.26 14.25 11.87
N VAL A 85 -0.06 13.00 12.28
CA VAL A 85 -0.08 11.82 11.40
C VAL A 85 -1.40 11.71 10.61
N ASN A 86 -2.52 12.14 11.22
CA ASN A 86 -3.84 12.22 10.61
C ASN A 86 -4.41 10.83 10.22
N SER A 87 -5.40 10.78 9.32
CA SER A 87 -6.06 9.54 8.86
C SER A 87 -5.47 9.01 7.55
N TYR A 88 -5.68 7.72 7.26
CA TYR A 88 -5.35 7.14 5.95
C TYR A 88 -6.02 7.92 4.82
N GLY A 89 -7.31 8.27 4.99
CA GLY A 89 -8.07 9.05 4.01
C GLY A 89 -7.44 10.39 3.67
N SER A 90 -6.88 11.09 4.67
CA SER A 90 -6.22 12.38 4.47
C SER A 90 -4.92 12.27 3.65
N ARG A 91 -4.34 11.07 3.52
CA ARG A 91 -3.05 10.80 2.89
C ARG A 91 -3.18 10.16 1.51
N HIS A 92 -4.39 10.08 0.93
CA HIS A 92 -4.65 9.44 -0.37
C HIS A 92 -3.81 9.97 -1.54
N GLY A 93 -3.33 11.21 -1.46
CA GLY A 93 -2.44 11.80 -2.48
C GLY A 93 -0.97 11.38 -2.36
N ASN A 94 -0.62 10.58 -1.35
CA ASN A 94 0.75 10.12 -1.11
C ASN A 94 0.80 8.59 -1.21
N GLU A 95 1.32 8.08 -2.33
CA GLU A 95 1.38 6.64 -2.58
C GLU A 95 2.26 5.87 -1.59
N GLU A 96 3.34 6.49 -1.09
CA GLU A 96 4.25 5.85 -0.14
C GLU A 96 3.53 5.56 1.19
N VAL A 97 2.70 6.51 1.64
CA VAL A 97 1.87 6.32 2.83
C VAL A 97 0.80 5.26 2.57
N MET A 98 0.15 5.32 1.41
CA MET A 98 -0.97 4.44 1.11
C MET A 98 -0.55 2.99 0.84
N ALA A 99 0.58 2.76 0.17
CA ALA A 99 1.16 1.42 0.01
C ALA A 99 1.43 0.77 1.37
N ARG A 100 2.04 1.52 2.31
CA ARG A 100 2.29 1.10 3.71
C ARG A 100 1.01 0.85 4.52
N SER A 101 -0.10 1.40 4.05
CA SER A 101 -1.41 1.30 4.69
C SER A 101 -2.29 0.20 4.09
N THR A 102 -1.81 -0.48 3.04
CA THR A 102 -2.54 -1.57 2.38
C THR A 102 -2.68 -2.76 3.34
N VAL A 103 -3.91 -3.22 3.55
CA VAL A 103 -4.27 -4.27 4.52
C VAL A 103 -3.85 -3.89 5.96
N ALA A 104 -3.86 -2.60 6.29
CA ALA A 104 -3.54 -2.09 7.63
C ALA A 104 -4.70 -2.15 8.64
N ASN A 105 -5.86 -2.68 8.24
CA ASN A 105 -7.03 -2.73 9.10
C ASN A 105 -6.78 -3.66 10.30
N ILE A 106 -6.97 -3.15 11.52
CA ILE A 106 -6.72 -3.91 12.75
C ILE A 106 -7.64 -5.12 12.95
N ARG A 107 -8.72 -5.23 12.18
CA ARG A 107 -9.69 -6.32 12.24
C ARG A 107 -9.49 -7.38 11.17
N ILE A 108 -8.50 -7.22 10.29
CA ILE A 108 -8.25 -8.21 9.24
C ILE A 108 -7.79 -9.53 9.85
N VAL A 109 -8.24 -10.65 9.26
CA VAL A 109 -7.88 -11.99 9.69
C VAL A 109 -7.14 -12.68 8.56
N ASN A 110 -5.89 -13.04 8.81
CA ASN A 110 -5.05 -13.77 7.85
C ASN A 110 -4.92 -15.23 8.30
N LYS A 111 -5.41 -16.16 7.49
CA LYS A 111 -5.38 -17.60 7.76
C LYS A 111 -3.95 -18.16 7.85
N LEU A 112 -2.96 -17.49 7.24
CA LEU A 112 -1.55 -17.87 7.39
C LEU A 112 -1.05 -17.76 8.84
N LEU A 113 -1.74 -16.97 9.67
CA LEU A 113 -1.43 -16.78 11.08
C LEU A 113 -2.38 -17.55 12.02
N GLY A 114 -3.03 -18.61 11.52
CA GLY A 114 -3.93 -19.44 12.33
C GLY A 114 -5.17 -18.71 12.83
N GLY A 115 -5.62 -17.67 12.10
CA GLY A 115 -6.80 -16.87 12.47
C GLY A 115 -6.51 -15.72 13.43
N GLU A 116 -5.25 -15.39 13.68
CA GLU A 116 -4.87 -14.17 14.41
C GLU A 116 -5.46 -12.92 13.74
N VAL A 117 -6.03 -12.04 14.57
CA VAL A 117 -6.62 -10.77 14.13
C VAL A 117 -5.53 -9.70 14.14
N GLY A 118 -5.32 -9.04 12.99
CA GLY A 118 -4.42 -7.90 12.87
C GLY A 118 -3.73 -7.81 11.51
N PRO A 119 -3.11 -6.66 11.19
CA PRO A 119 -2.57 -6.35 9.87
C PRO A 119 -1.17 -6.94 9.67
N LYS A 120 -1.06 -8.25 9.85
CA LYS A 120 0.20 -8.99 9.79
C LYS A 120 0.11 -10.18 8.84
N THR A 121 1.27 -10.62 8.40
CA THR A 121 1.45 -11.88 7.69
C THR A 121 2.75 -12.56 8.16
N ILE A 122 3.02 -13.74 7.62
CA ILE A 122 4.25 -14.48 7.86
C ILE A 122 5.07 -14.52 6.58
N HIS A 123 6.36 -14.22 6.70
CA HIS A 123 7.31 -14.44 5.61
C HIS A 123 7.72 -15.91 5.62
N ILE A 124 7.29 -16.68 4.62
CA ILE A 124 7.37 -18.15 4.62
C ILE A 124 8.81 -18.63 4.67
N SER A 125 9.71 -18.00 3.91
CA SER A 125 11.12 -18.43 3.82
C SER A 125 11.87 -18.39 5.15
N ILE A 126 11.48 -17.51 6.08
CA ILE A 126 12.18 -17.28 7.34
C ILE A 126 11.32 -17.51 8.59
N GLY A 127 10.02 -17.71 8.42
CA GLY A 127 9.07 -17.95 9.51
C GLY A 127 8.76 -16.74 10.40
N GLU A 128 9.13 -15.51 10.01
CA GLU A 128 8.88 -14.32 10.83
C GLU A 128 7.52 -13.67 10.54
N LYS A 129 6.86 -13.21 11.61
CA LYS A 129 5.63 -12.41 11.51
C LYS A 129 5.98 -10.93 11.30
N LEU A 130 5.50 -10.37 10.20
CA LEU A 130 5.77 -8.99 9.77
C LEU A 130 4.46 -8.25 9.50
N SER A 131 4.54 -6.92 9.37
CA SER A 131 3.46 -6.17 8.72
C SER A 131 3.34 -6.61 7.26
N VAL A 132 2.16 -6.46 6.67
CA VAL A 132 1.93 -6.86 5.26
C VAL A 132 2.89 -6.12 4.32
N PHE A 133 3.08 -4.81 4.54
CA PHE A 133 4.03 -4.00 3.78
C PHE A 133 5.47 -4.50 3.91
N ASP A 134 5.95 -4.73 5.14
CA ASP A 134 7.34 -5.15 5.36
C ASP A 134 7.60 -6.54 4.75
N ALA A 135 6.63 -7.46 4.82
CA ALA A 135 6.73 -8.77 4.17
C ALA A 135 6.77 -8.66 2.64
N SER A 136 5.92 -7.83 2.04
CA SER A 136 5.89 -7.64 0.59
C SER A 136 7.19 -6.99 0.08
N MET A 137 7.70 -5.97 0.78
CA MET A 137 8.99 -5.35 0.42
C MET A 137 10.14 -6.36 0.49
N ARG A 138 10.08 -7.30 1.43
CA ARG A 138 11.08 -8.36 1.55
C ARG A 138 11.00 -9.37 0.40
N TYR A 139 9.82 -9.94 0.11
CA TYR A 139 9.65 -10.81 -1.05
C TYR A 139 10.09 -10.14 -2.35
N LYS A 140 9.74 -8.86 -2.51
CA LYS A 140 10.19 -8.03 -3.63
C LYS A 140 11.71 -7.92 -3.70
N SER A 141 12.38 -7.67 -2.58
CA SER A 141 13.87 -7.63 -2.54
C SER A 141 14.52 -8.99 -2.81
N GLU A 142 13.78 -10.08 -2.60
CA GLU A 142 14.21 -11.45 -2.86
C GLU A 142 13.85 -11.90 -4.30
N GLY A 143 13.21 -11.03 -5.11
CA GLY A 143 12.81 -11.33 -6.48
C GLY A 143 11.65 -12.33 -6.58
N HIS A 144 10.80 -12.38 -5.56
CA HIS A 144 9.67 -13.30 -5.49
C HIS A 144 8.34 -12.59 -5.77
N ASP A 145 7.60 -13.12 -6.75
CA ASP A 145 6.21 -12.74 -6.99
C ASP A 145 5.34 -13.04 -5.77
N THR A 146 4.28 -12.26 -5.56
CA THR A 146 3.33 -12.52 -4.48
C THR A 146 1.89 -12.56 -4.96
N ILE A 147 1.08 -13.40 -4.32
CA ILE A 147 -0.37 -13.49 -4.58
C ILE A 147 -1.18 -13.42 -3.30
N ILE A 148 -2.46 -13.06 -3.47
CA ILE A 148 -3.47 -13.07 -2.41
C ILE A 148 -4.46 -14.20 -2.73
N LEU A 149 -4.68 -15.09 -1.76
CA LEU A 149 -5.78 -16.04 -1.79
C LEU A 149 -6.94 -15.48 -0.97
N ALA A 150 -8.15 -15.54 -1.49
CA ALA A 150 -9.34 -15.04 -0.80
C ALA A 150 -10.55 -15.93 -1.06
N GLY A 151 -11.52 -15.87 -0.15
CA GLY A 151 -12.81 -16.52 -0.30
C GLY A 151 -13.78 -15.73 -1.19
N THR A 152 -15.06 -15.99 -0.98
CA THR A 152 -16.17 -15.35 -1.66
C THR A 152 -16.29 -13.87 -1.27
N GLU A 153 -16.86 -13.04 -2.16
CA GLU A 153 -17.10 -11.59 -1.94
C GLU A 153 -15.86 -10.76 -1.54
N TYR A 154 -14.67 -11.16 -2.01
CA TYR A 154 -13.45 -10.38 -1.89
C TYR A 154 -13.60 -9.02 -2.60
N GLY A 155 -13.28 -7.93 -1.89
CA GLY A 155 -13.38 -6.56 -2.39
C GLY A 155 -14.80 -5.98 -2.33
N SER A 156 -15.70 -6.53 -1.52
CA SER A 156 -17.06 -6.00 -1.35
C SER A 156 -17.09 -4.64 -0.62
N GLY A 157 -18.21 -3.92 -0.74
CA GLY A 157 -18.43 -2.64 -0.03
C GLY A 157 -18.17 -1.39 -0.88
N SER A 158 -17.81 -0.28 -0.23
CA SER A 158 -17.63 1.03 -0.89
C SER A 158 -16.48 1.01 -1.91
N SER A 159 -16.63 1.71 -3.04
CA SER A 159 -15.52 1.89 -3.98
C SER A 159 -14.37 2.69 -3.34
N ARG A 160 -13.15 2.15 -3.43
CA ARG A 160 -11.90 2.75 -2.95
C ARG A 160 -10.79 2.40 -3.91
N ASP A 161 -10.20 3.39 -4.56
CA ASP A 161 -9.13 3.20 -5.55
C ASP A 161 -7.89 2.51 -4.96
N TRP A 162 -7.54 2.87 -3.73
CA TRP A 162 -6.44 2.28 -2.97
C TRP A 162 -6.63 0.81 -2.60
N ALA A 163 -7.85 0.27 -2.68
CA ALA A 163 -8.07 -1.17 -2.54
C ALA A 163 -7.54 -1.97 -3.76
N ALA A 164 -7.20 -1.30 -4.86
CA ALA A 164 -6.54 -1.90 -6.03
C ALA A 164 -5.11 -1.37 -6.21
N LYS A 165 -4.88 -0.05 -6.07
CA LYS A 165 -3.54 0.55 -6.19
C LYS A 165 -2.58 0.04 -5.12
N GLY A 166 -3.06 -0.12 -3.88
CA GLY A 166 -2.26 -0.61 -2.76
C GLY A 166 -1.68 -2.00 -3.03
N PRO A 167 -2.51 -3.03 -3.29
CA PRO A 167 -2.02 -4.36 -3.63
C PRO A 167 -1.07 -4.38 -4.83
N LYS A 168 -1.32 -3.54 -5.85
CA LYS A 168 -0.41 -3.44 -6.99
C LYS A 168 0.98 -2.92 -6.59
N LEU A 169 1.06 -1.87 -5.77
CA LEU A 169 2.33 -1.33 -5.29
C LEU A 169 3.08 -2.25 -4.32
N LEU A 170 2.38 -3.20 -3.68
CA LEU A 170 3.03 -4.25 -2.88
C LEU A 170 3.74 -5.29 -3.77
N ASP A 171 3.32 -5.43 -5.02
CA ASP A 171 3.81 -6.45 -5.95
C ASP A 171 4.82 -5.88 -6.98
N GLU A 172 4.66 -4.62 -7.40
CA GLU A 172 5.57 -4.01 -8.39
C GLU A 172 7.03 -3.97 -7.89
N SER A 173 7.95 -4.58 -8.66
CA SER A 173 9.39 -4.48 -8.41
C SER A 173 9.93 -3.08 -8.76
N SER A 174 10.84 -2.56 -7.94
CA SER A 174 11.55 -1.29 -8.17
C SER A 174 12.62 -1.40 -9.27
N ASP A 175 12.85 -2.63 -9.77
CA ASP A 175 13.83 -2.94 -10.81
C ASP A 175 13.36 -2.55 -12.23
N SER A 176 12.20 -1.91 -12.34
CA SER A 176 11.81 -1.18 -13.55
C SER A 176 12.57 0.16 -13.73
N GLN A 177 13.57 0.45 -12.89
CA GLN A 177 14.43 1.64 -12.96
C GLN A 177 15.80 1.43 -13.62
N GLU A 178 16.18 0.21 -14.00
CA GLU A 178 17.44 -0.05 -14.73
C GLU A 178 17.17 -0.65 -16.11
N PHE A 179 16.70 0.17 -17.05
CA PHE A 179 16.90 -0.01 -18.50
C PHE A 179 17.06 1.34 -19.19
#